data_AF-A0A1J4JBW6-F1
#
_entry.id   AF-A0A1J4JBW6-F1
#
_cell.length_a   1.000
_cell.length_b   1.000
_cell.length_c   1.000
_cell.angle_alpha   90.00
_cell.angle_beta   90.00
_cell.angle_gamma   90.00
#
_symmetry.space_group_name_H-M   'P 1'
#
loop_
_entity.id
_entity.type
_entity.pdbx_description
1 polymer ?
#
loop_
_entity_poly.entity_id
_entity_poly.type
_entity_poly.pdbx_seq_one_letter_code
_entity_poly.pdbx_strand_id
1 'polypeptide(L)'
;MTDINLDSHDLFGFLPEFPFSMTDEWEQEEKIRLDRSKNSQNSSRQMSKNLTRYGLPMNCRRKVWFLTSGGYDLLQEAGDIYEKACQNYENNKEVMKSPIETDFVFGSDLPLNEFLPHSVVDKVTKFLCVLHYHNKSITYAPLIPSTVILLLMFMEPPLAYLAIQAMINRSIEDSWYFAVDYEQFHASMQAIEDLSEGKLHSIWRKAKSLGVNIAHMTLAMLPAFFLPFLPLPVAMTIFDSFIVEGRKILVRFFLTLLKKTSSQLLEAPTSQSFLSILVQSMENLSNVSQLKSFLKSTFGISLQRERHMMKLERACLAHPDRLKKFAGQKSAFRDVIDASKDIIGFNPMSFPRSLDSCRVLTSELIKSTPEELEKEQKKYHREIMSKAIPQIIGGELLTSNILYSFRQWIPYLYRNNSAQCIYSMLNDGTMISTMWDKITKRTAHIIIVKTKRKCFGVFLTIPPSPVLTKCRKEFIGTSGSFVFDASALIVYKKNPPPNNRFFSVSQTMMIIGGPEPALCFEDGFHRIMSDYCETFDSPPLVEDLFAGDSILNLEVYQMVTM
;
A
#
# COMPACT_ATOMS: atom_id res chain seq x y z
N MET A 1 8.30 29.68 0.35
CA MET A 1 7.11 29.07 -0.29
C MET A 1 6.98 29.73 -1.64
N THR A 2 7.14 28.96 -2.71
CA THR A 2 6.70 29.39 -4.04
C THR A 2 5.17 29.50 -4.00
N ASP A 3 4.61 30.64 -4.39
CA ASP A 3 3.15 30.81 -4.48
C ASP A 3 2.61 29.90 -5.60
N ILE A 4 2.09 28.73 -5.23
CA ILE A 4 1.53 27.78 -6.19
C ILE A 4 0.14 28.28 -6.61
N ASN A 5 0.03 28.82 -7.82
CA ASN A 5 -1.25 29.18 -8.40
C ASN A 5 -2.00 27.93 -8.89
N LEU A 6 -2.85 27.37 -8.04
CA LEU A 6 -3.72 26.24 -8.38
C LEU A 6 -4.88 26.64 -9.30
N ASP A 7 -5.18 27.92 -9.44
CA ASP A 7 -6.24 28.44 -10.31
C ASP A 7 -5.75 28.79 -11.72
N SER A 8 -4.46 28.57 -12.02
CA SER A 8 -3.93 28.72 -13.38
C SER A 8 -4.60 27.73 -14.35
N HIS A 9 -4.84 28.22 -15.58
CA HIS A 9 -5.31 27.43 -16.71
C HIS A 9 -4.17 26.87 -17.58
N ASP A 10 -2.91 27.10 -17.19
CA ASP A 10 -1.76 26.57 -17.91
C ASP A 10 -1.69 25.04 -17.81
N LEU A 11 -1.00 24.44 -18.78
CA LEU A 11 -0.75 23.00 -18.82
C LEU A 11 0.56 22.71 -18.08
N PHE A 12 0.47 22.06 -16.92
CA PHE A 12 1.63 21.74 -16.08
C PHE A 12 2.09 20.28 -16.20
N GLY A 13 1.16 19.38 -16.55
CA GLY A 13 1.43 17.94 -16.69
C GLY A 13 1.79 17.54 -18.12
N PHE A 14 1.95 16.25 -18.32
CA PHE A 14 2.41 15.65 -19.57
C PHE A 14 1.30 15.37 -20.58
N LEU A 15 0.03 15.69 -20.33
CA LEU A 15 -1.08 15.45 -21.26
C LEU A 15 -0.77 15.85 -22.73
N PRO A 16 -0.11 17.00 -23.02
CA PRO A 16 0.20 17.39 -24.41
C PRO A 16 1.13 16.43 -25.16
N GLU A 17 1.89 15.60 -24.44
CA GLU A 17 2.78 14.59 -25.01
C GLU A 17 2.02 13.30 -25.39
N PHE A 18 0.79 13.13 -24.89
CA PHE A 18 -0.04 11.97 -25.21
C PHE A 18 -0.76 12.18 -26.54
N PRO A 19 -1.01 11.10 -27.31
CA PRO A 19 -1.81 11.15 -28.54
C PRO A 19 -3.31 11.33 -28.20
N PHE A 20 -3.65 12.53 -27.74
CA PHE A 20 -4.95 12.88 -27.18
C PHE A 20 -5.53 14.12 -27.89
N SER A 21 -6.70 13.97 -28.48
CA SER A 21 -7.53 15.07 -28.97
C SER A 21 -9.00 14.82 -28.65
N MET A 22 -9.76 15.88 -28.35
CA MET A 22 -11.19 15.76 -28.13
C MET A 22 -11.92 15.62 -29.46
N THR A 23 -12.96 14.79 -29.50
CA THR A 23 -13.94 14.82 -30.59
C THR A 23 -14.99 15.89 -30.33
N ASP A 24 -15.74 16.30 -31.35
CA ASP A 24 -16.82 17.30 -31.20
C ASP A 24 -17.81 16.97 -30.07
N GLU A 25 -18.16 15.68 -29.90
CA GLU A 25 -19.04 15.21 -28.82
C GLU A 25 -18.41 15.45 -27.44
N TRP A 26 -17.11 15.19 -27.29
CA TRP A 26 -16.39 15.38 -26.04
C TRP A 26 -16.07 16.85 -25.75
N GLU A 27 -15.88 17.69 -26.76
CA GLU A 27 -15.78 19.14 -26.58
C GLU A 27 -17.08 19.74 -26.05
N GLN A 28 -18.24 19.28 -26.56
CA GLN A 28 -19.54 19.69 -26.04
C GLN A 28 -19.72 19.22 -24.59
N GLU A 29 -19.34 17.98 -24.28
CA GLU A 29 -19.37 17.48 -22.90
C GLU A 29 -18.46 18.27 -21.97
N GLU A 30 -17.28 18.69 -22.43
CA GLU A 30 -16.37 19.53 -21.67
C GLU A 30 -16.98 20.90 -21.33
N LYS A 31 -17.70 21.53 -22.27
CA LYS A 31 -18.46 22.77 -22.02
C LYS A 31 -19.53 22.56 -20.94
N ILE A 32 -20.28 21.45 -21.01
CA ILE A 32 -21.28 21.10 -20.00
C ILE A 32 -20.64 20.89 -18.62
N ARG A 33 -19.49 20.21 -18.57
CA ARG A 33 -18.72 20.00 -17.33
C ARG A 33 -18.27 21.33 -16.73
N LEU A 34 -17.81 22.27 -17.55
CA LEU A 34 -17.37 23.60 -17.13
C LEU A 34 -18.53 24.39 -16.51
N ASP A 35 -19.70 24.40 -17.16
CA ASP A 35 -20.88 25.11 -16.65
C ASP A 35 -21.37 24.50 -15.33
N ARG A 36 -21.36 23.17 -15.22
CA ARG A 36 -21.67 22.48 -13.96
C ARG A 36 -20.69 22.83 -12.83
N SER A 37 -19.40 22.99 -13.15
CA SER A 37 -18.37 23.35 -12.18
C SER A 37 -18.56 24.78 -11.64
N LYS A 38 -18.86 25.75 -12.53
CA LYS A 38 -19.15 27.15 -12.15
C LYS A 38 -20.34 27.26 -11.19
N ASN A 39 -21.39 26.50 -11.44
CA ASN A 39 -22.60 26.49 -10.59
C ASN A 39 -22.40 25.82 -9.22
N SER A 40 -21.26 25.14 -9.00
CA SER A 40 -20.98 24.34 -7.81
C SER A 40 -20.03 25.02 -6.80
N GLN A 41 -19.71 26.31 -6.94
CA GLN A 41 -18.76 27.02 -6.06
C GLN A 41 -19.22 27.21 -4.59
N ASN A 42 -20.41 26.76 -4.20
CA ASN A 42 -20.86 26.78 -2.81
C ASN A 42 -20.43 25.51 -2.06
N SER A 43 -19.55 25.67 -1.06
CA SER A 43 -18.78 24.59 -0.43
C SER A 43 -19.62 23.61 0.41
N SER A 44 -19.89 22.41 -0.13
CA SER A 44 -20.27 21.25 0.69
C SER A 44 -19.56 19.97 0.25
N ARG A 45 -19.19 19.11 1.22
CA ARG A 45 -18.54 17.81 0.95
C ARG A 45 -19.40 16.89 0.07
N GLN A 46 -20.72 17.04 0.12
CA GLN A 46 -21.66 16.27 -0.70
C GLN A 46 -21.70 16.76 -2.16
N MET A 47 -21.53 18.07 -2.40
CA MET A 47 -21.45 18.63 -3.76
C MET A 47 -20.18 18.18 -4.49
N SER A 48 -19.05 18.05 -3.80
CA SER A 48 -17.79 17.55 -4.41
C SER A 48 -17.94 16.15 -5.05
N LYS A 49 -18.73 15.26 -4.43
CA LYS A 49 -19.01 13.92 -4.96
C LYS A 49 -19.89 13.98 -6.21
N ASN A 50 -20.97 14.75 -6.18
CA ASN A 50 -21.87 14.82 -7.32
C ASN A 50 -21.17 15.41 -8.55
N LEU A 51 -20.27 16.37 -8.34
CA LEU A 51 -19.47 16.95 -9.41
C LEU A 51 -18.52 15.91 -10.02
N THR A 52 -17.76 15.19 -9.20
CA THR A 52 -16.75 14.23 -9.68
C THR A 52 -17.34 12.94 -10.27
N ARG A 53 -18.55 12.55 -9.85
CA ARG A 53 -19.27 11.38 -10.37
C ARG A 53 -19.64 11.46 -11.85
N TYR A 54 -19.77 12.66 -12.38
CA TYR A 54 -20.11 12.87 -13.79
C TYR A 54 -18.95 13.49 -14.59
N GLY A 55 -17.74 13.46 -14.04
CA GLY A 55 -16.53 13.98 -14.65
C GLY A 55 -16.30 15.46 -14.40
N LEU A 56 -15.04 15.78 -14.17
CA LEU A 56 -14.52 17.13 -14.06
C LEU A 56 -14.12 17.70 -15.43
N PRO A 57 -14.17 19.03 -15.58
CA PRO A 57 -13.43 19.70 -16.64
C PRO A 57 -11.94 19.40 -16.55
N MET A 58 -11.28 19.33 -17.71
CA MET A 58 -9.83 19.16 -17.84
C MET A 58 -9.05 20.18 -17.01
N ASN A 59 -9.38 21.46 -17.13
CA ASN A 59 -8.69 22.55 -16.44
C ASN A 59 -8.90 22.55 -14.91
N CYS A 60 -9.88 21.80 -14.41
CA CYS A 60 -10.14 21.70 -12.98
C CYS A 60 -9.39 20.52 -12.32
N ARG A 61 -8.93 19.53 -13.10
CA ARG A 61 -8.32 18.30 -12.57
C ARG A 61 -7.09 18.57 -11.72
N ARG A 62 -6.15 19.40 -12.20
CA ARG A 62 -4.93 19.76 -11.45
C ARG A 62 -5.27 20.23 -10.03
N LYS A 63 -6.14 21.24 -9.90
CA LYS A 63 -6.56 21.77 -8.59
C LYS A 63 -7.33 20.75 -7.76
N VAL A 64 -8.39 20.17 -8.32
CA VAL A 64 -9.31 19.32 -7.55
C VAL A 64 -8.62 18.04 -7.09
N TRP A 65 -7.83 17.39 -7.95
CA TRP A 65 -7.11 16.18 -7.61
C TRP A 65 -6.03 16.45 -6.55
N PHE A 66 -5.31 17.58 -6.66
CA PHE A 66 -4.27 17.92 -5.67
C PHE A 66 -4.87 18.20 -4.29
N LEU A 67 -5.99 18.93 -4.22
CA LEU A 67 -6.68 19.21 -2.97
C LEU A 67 -7.32 17.95 -2.37
N THR A 68 -8.00 17.13 -3.18
CA THR A 68 -8.77 15.98 -2.67
C THR A 68 -7.93 14.75 -2.35
N SER A 69 -6.73 14.64 -2.92
CA SER A 69 -5.74 13.63 -2.52
C SER A 69 -5.12 13.89 -1.15
N GLY A 70 -5.18 15.12 -0.65
CA GLY A 70 -4.44 15.58 0.54
C GLY A 70 -3.04 16.11 0.21
N GLY A 71 -2.69 16.28 -1.08
CA GLY A 71 -1.38 16.76 -1.50
C GLY A 71 -1.09 18.20 -1.03
N TYR A 72 -2.11 19.06 -0.99
CA TYR A 72 -1.94 20.44 -0.47
C TYR A 72 -1.66 20.45 1.03
N ASP A 73 -2.32 19.59 1.81
CA ASP A 73 -2.07 19.48 3.26
C ASP A 73 -0.63 19.00 3.49
N LEU A 74 -0.19 17.98 2.75
CA LEU A 74 1.18 17.47 2.81
C LEU A 74 2.22 18.52 2.37
N LEU A 75 1.89 19.38 1.40
CA LEU A 75 2.75 20.51 1.01
C LEU A 75 2.91 21.51 2.15
N GLN A 76 1.83 21.84 2.88
CA GLN A 76 1.91 22.75 4.03
C GLN A 76 2.74 22.16 5.17
N GLU A 77 2.67 20.84 5.37
CA GLU A 77 3.40 20.14 6.42
C GLU A 77 4.88 19.91 6.10
N ALA A 78 5.19 19.45 4.88
CA ALA A 78 6.50 18.95 4.49
C ALA A 78 7.25 19.83 3.48
N GLY A 79 6.57 20.78 2.83
CA GLY A 79 7.12 21.57 1.73
C GLY A 79 7.26 20.78 0.43
N ASP A 80 7.94 21.37 -0.57
CA ASP A 80 8.34 20.63 -1.77
C ASP A 80 9.49 19.68 -1.43
N ILE A 81 9.21 18.38 -1.51
CA ILE A 81 10.14 17.31 -1.15
C ILE A 81 10.63 16.52 -2.37
N TYR A 82 10.12 16.80 -3.58
CA TYR A 82 10.38 15.93 -4.73
C TYR A 82 11.84 15.99 -5.21
N GLU A 83 12.42 17.19 -5.29
CA GLU A 83 13.81 17.35 -5.70
C GLU A 83 14.76 16.64 -4.73
N LYS A 84 14.53 16.82 -3.41
CA LYS A 84 15.28 16.13 -2.36
C LYS A 84 15.10 14.61 -2.42
N ALA A 85 13.88 14.14 -2.71
CA ALA A 85 13.59 12.73 -2.89
C ALA A 85 14.38 12.13 -4.06
N CYS A 86 14.48 12.87 -5.18
CA CYS A 86 15.27 12.49 -6.34
C CYS A 86 16.77 12.44 -6.01
N GLN A 87 17.33 13.47 -5.37
CA GLN A 87 18.74 13.50 -4.96
C GLN A 87 19.09 12.32 -4.05
N ASN A 88 18.22 12.01 -3.08
CA ASN A 88 18.40 10.87 -2.19
C ASN A 88 18.41 9.53 -2.94
N TYR A 89 17.53 9.38 -3.94
CA TYR A 89 17.51 8.18 -4.78
C TYR A 89 18.80 8.08 -5.62
N GLU A 90 19.20 9.15 -6.31
CA GLU A 90 20.40 9.16 -7.17
C GLU A 90 21.67 8.84 -6.39
N ASN A 91 21.79 9.34 -5.15
CA ASN A 91 22.94 9.08 -4.29
C ASN A 91 23.04 7.64 -3.79
N ASN A 92 21.95 6.86 -3.82
CA ASN A 92 21.87 5.52 -3.23
C ASN A 92 21.53 4.41 -4.24
N LYS A 93 21.24 4.75 -5.50
CA LYS A 93 20.80 3.78 -6.53
C LYS A 93 21.83 2.68 -6.81
N GLU A 94 23.14 3.00 -6.75
CA GLU A 94 24.23 2.04 -7.01
C GLU A 94 24.39 1.01 -5.86
N VAL A 95 23.95 1.37 -4.64
CA VAL A 95 24.02 0.50 -3.46
C VAL A 95 22.84 -0.49 -3.44
N MET A 96 21.74 -0.16 -4.12
CA MET A 96 20.61 -1.07 -4.36
C MET A 96 21.01 -2.14 -5.39
N LYS A 97 21.74 -3.17 -4.96
CA LYS A 97 22.25 -4.30 -5.79
C LYS A 97 21.20 -5.14 -6.54
N SER A 98 19.92 -4.77 -6.54
CA SER A 98 18.92 -5.33 -7.45
C SER A 98 18.35 -4.17 -8.25
N PRO A 99 18.54 -4.12 -9.58
CA PRO A 99 17.65 -3.30 -10.39
C PRO A 99 16.25 -3.80 -10.08
N ILE A 100 15.39 -2.92 -9.57
CA ILE A 100 13.96 -3.16 -9.73
C ILE A 100 13.82 -3.17 -11.24
N GLU A 101 13.49 -4.33 -11.82
CA GLU A 101 13.07 -4.35 -13.22
C GLU A 101 11.99 -3.29 -13.32
N THR A 102 12.22 -2.26 -14.14
CA THR A 102 11.37 -1.06 -14.22
C THR A 102 9.90 -1.40 -14.48
N ASP A 103 9.68 -2.60 -15.00
CA ASP A 103 8.40 -3.19 -15.35
C ASP A 103 7.72 -3.94 -14.19
N PHE A 104 8.30 -3.96 -12.98
CA PHE A 104 7.72 -4.58 -11.77
C PHE A 104 7.75 -3.65 -10.53
N VAL A 105 7.72 -2.34 -10.73
CA VAL A 105 7.65 -1.37 -9.61
C VAL A 105 6.30 -1.48 -8.91
N PHE A 106 6.30 -1.57 -7.58
CA PHE A 106 5.11 -1.83 -6.75
C PHE A 106 4.34 -3.13 -7.10
N GLY A 107 4.98 -4.10 -7.76
CA GLY A 107 4.35 -5.35 -8.16
C GLY A 107 3.35 -5.22 -9.31
N SER A 108 3.48 -4.16 -10.11
CA SER A 108 2.69 -3.90 -11.30
C SER A 108 3.41 -4.40 -12.55
N ASP A 109 2.79 -5.27 -13.34
CA ASP A 109 3.30 -5.72 -14.65
C ASP A 109 2.90 -4.77 -15.82
N LEU A 110 2.73 -3.47 -15.52
CA LEU A 110 2.27 -2.48 -16.49
C LEU A 110 3.37 -2.19 -17.51
N PRO A 111 3.17 -2.46 -18.82
CA PRO A 111 4.20 -2.19 -19.84
C PRO A 111 4.36 -0.68 -20.08
N LEU A 112 5.19 0.00 -19.30
CA LEU A 112 5.34 1.46 -19.40
C LEU A 112 5.77 1.90 -20.80
N ASN A 113 6.71 1.16 -21.42
CA ASN A 113 7.23 1.45 -22.76
C ASN A 113 6.17 1.33 -23.88
N GLU A 114 5.08 0.61 -23.64
CA GLU A 114 4.01 0.42 -24.63
C GLU A 114 2.79 1.29 -24.33
N PHE A 115 2.59 1.65 -23.05
CA PHE A 115 1.51 2.52 -22.61
C PHE A 115 1.85 4.00 -22.79
N LEU A 116 3.12 4.38 -22.67
CA LEU A 116 3.53 5.77 -22.60
C LEU A 116 4.26 6.23 -23.87
N PRO A 117 4.05 7.50 -24.28
CA PRO A 117 4.88 8.12 -25.30
C PRO A 117 6.38 8.08 -24.92
N HIS A 118 7.26 7.93 -25.92
CA HIS A 118 8.72 7.92 -25.72
C HIS A 118 9.24 9.19 -25.04
N SER A 119 8.58 10.34 -25.21
CA SER A 119 9.00 11.61 -24.59
C SER A 119 8.74 11.69 -23.07
N VAL A 120 7.93 10.78 -22.52
CA VAL A 120 7.54 10.78 -21.10
C VAL A 120 7.91 9.51 -20.36
N VAL A 121 8.16 8.39 -21.04
CA VAL A 121 8.39 7.08 -20.40
C VAL A 121 9.53 7.13 -19.39
N ASP A 122 10.69 7.68 -19.73
CA ASP A 122 11.84 7.77 -18.81
C ASP A 122 11.54 8.65 -17.60
N LYS A 123 10.76 9.73 -17.79
CA LYS A 123 10.37 10.64 -16.71
C LYS A 123 9.45 9.94 -15.71
N VAL A 124 8.45 9.20 -16.19
CA VAL A 124 7.52 8.42 -15.35
C VAL A 124 8.26 7.26 -14.67
N THR A 125 9.11 6.53 -15.39
CA THR A 125 9.91 5.43 -14.82
C THR A 125 10.80 5.93 -13.69
N LYS A 126 11.53 7.04 -13.90
CA LYS A 126 12.34 7.67 -12.85
C LYS A 126 11.48 8.09 -11.66
N PHE A 127 10.34 8.72 -11.91
CA PHE A 127 9.41 9.13 -10.85
C PHE A 127 8.95 7.94 -10.00
N LEU A 128 8.56 6.83 -10.64
CA LEU A 128 8.13 5.60 -9.97
C LEU A 128 9.25 4.97 -9.14
N CYS A 129 10.47 4.93 -9.65
CA CYS A 129 11.64 4.45 -8.90
C CYS A 129 11.92 5.31 -7.66
N VAL A 130 11.88 6.64 -7.80
CA VAL A 130 12.03 7.57 -6.68
C VAL A 130 10.92 7.35 -5.65
N LEU A 131 9.66 7.24 -6.09
CA LEU A 131 8.53 7.00 -5.20
C LEU A 131 8.67 5.67 -4.46
N HIS A 132 9.03 4.60 -5.16
CA HIS A 132 9.21 3.27 -4.57
C HIS A 132 10.37 3.24 -3.57
N TYR A 133 11.47 3.91 -3.88
CA TYR A 133 12.63 4.02 -2.97
C TYR A 133 12.24 4.60 -1.60
N HIS A 134 11.36 5.60 -1.57
CA HIS A 134 10.88 6.21 -0.32
C HIS A 134 9.72 5.46 0.34
N ASN A 135 9.14 4.47 -0.33
CA ASN A 135 7.98 3.70 0.14
C ASN A 135 8.27 2.19 0.15
N LYS A 136 9.47 1.79 0.59
CA LYS A 136 9.90 0.37 0.70
C LYS A 136 8.98 -0.52 1.54
N SER A 137 8.11 0.07 2.37
CA SER A 137 7.13 -0.70 3.14
C SER A 137 5.98 -1.28 2.30
N ILE A 138 5.78 -0.77 1.09
CA ILE A 138 4.76 -1.26 0.16
C ILE A 138 5.34 -2.45 -0.59
N THR A 139 4.86 -3.66 -0.27
CA THR A 139 5.35 -4.89 -0.91
C THR A 139 4.58 -5.21 -2.19
N TYR A 140 3.33 -4.76 -2.31
CA TYR A 140 2.49 -5.00 -3.49
C TYR A 140 1.34 -4.00 -3.60
N ALA A 141 1.34 -3.17 -4.64
CA ALA A 141 0.33 -2.14 -4.90
C ALA A 141 0.25 -1.80 -6.40
N PRO A 142 -0.24 -2.71 -7.25
CA PRO A 142 -0.13 -2.58 -8.70
C PRO A 142 -0.96 -1.43 -9.30
N LEU A 143 -1.84 -0.79 -8.52
CA LEU A 143 -2.63 0.38 -8.92
C LEU A 143 -1.84 1.71 -8.83
N ILE A 144 -0.71 1.74 -8.11
CA ILE A 144 0.08 2.97 -7.94
C ILE A 144 0.63 3.48 -9.28
N PRO A 145 1.25 2.66 -10.15
CA PRO A 145 1.84 3.15 -11.40
C PRO A 145 0.83 3.85 -12.33
N SER A 146 -0.35 3.28 -12.52
CA SER A 146 -1.40 3.91 -13.34
C SER A 146 -1.97 5.18 -12.71
N THR A 147 -2.07 5.23 -11.37
CA THR A 147 -2.46 6.44 -10.64
C THR A 147 -1.43 7.56 -10.86
N VAL A 148 -0.14 7.24 -10.79
CA VAL A 148 0.96 8.18 -11.06
C VAL A 148 0.89 8.72 -12.48
N ILE A 149 0.66 7.86 -13.48
CA ILE A 149 0.51 8.28 -14.88
C ILE A 149 -0.64 9.30 -15.00
N LEU A 150 -1.82 9.00 -14.44
CA LEU A 150 -2.96 9.92 -14.49
C LEU A 150 -2.66 11.25 -13.79
N LEU A 151 -2.04 11.24 -12.61
CA LEU A 151 -1.65 12.46 -11.91
C LEU A 151 -0.66 13.31 -12.73
N LEU A 152 0.37 12.68 -13.29
CA LEU A 152 1.40 13.34 -14.11
C LEU A 152 0.86 13.87 -15.45
N MET A 153 -0.28 13.38 -15.95
CA MET A 153 -0.93 14.01 -17.10
C MET A 153 -1.38 15.45 -16.81
N PHE A 154 -1.76 15.76 -15.56
CA PHE A 154 -2.34 17.07 -15.20
C PHE A 154 -1.50 17.91 -14.24
N MET A 155 -0.50 17.31 -13.60
CA MET A 155 0.34 17.97 -12.59
C MET A 155 1.81 17.85 -12.97
N GLU A 156 2.56 18.88 -12.63
CA GLU A 156 4.02 18.83 -12.60
C GLU A 156 4.52 17.80 -11.57
N PRO A 157 5.71 17.20 -11.76
CA PRO A 157 6.21 16.14 -10.89
C PRO A 157 6.20 16.47 -9.38
N PRO A 158 6.58 17.68 -8.91
CA PRO A 158 6.51 18.00 -7.48
C PRO A 158 5.11 17.85 -6.88
N LEU A 159 4.08 18.39 -7.53
CA LEU A 159 2.69 18.28 -7.05
C LEU A 159 2.16 16.85 -7.17
N ALA A 160 2.46 16.17 -8.27
CA ALA A 160 2.09 14.77 -8.45
C ALA A 160 2.68 13.88 -7.35
N TYR A 161 3.94 14.14 -6.94
CA TYR A 161 4.63 13.41 -5.87
C TYR A 161 3.95 13.60 -4.52
N LEU A 162 3.60 14.83 -4.18
CA LEU A 162 2.85 15.13 -2.95
C LEU A 162 1.46 14.50 -2.95
N ALA A 163 0.75 14.57 -4.09
CA ALA A 163 -0.57 13.95 -4.23
C ALA A 163 -0.51 12.42 -4.04
N ILE A 164 0.37 11.72 -4.76
CA ILE A 164 0.48 10.25 -4.63
C ILE A 164 0.99 9.85 -3.25
N GLN A 165 1.92 10.60 -2.65
CA GLN A 165 2.42 10.32 -1.31
C GLN A 165 1.30 10.47 -0.26
N ALA A 166 0.45 11.50 -0.36
CA ALA A 166 -0.71 11.66 0.51
C ALA A 166 -1.72 10.49 0.33
N MET A 167 -1.95 10.05 -0.91
CA MET A 167 -2.80 8.89 -1.19
C MET A 167 -2.22 7.58 -0.64
N ILE A 168 -0.89 7.40 -0.71
CA ILE A 168 -0.18 6.27 -0.11
C ILE A 168 -0.32 6.30 1.42
N ASN A 169 -0.03 7.44 2.05
CA ASN A 169 -0.10 7.61 3.51
C ASN A 169 -1.50 7.23 4.02
N ARG A 170 -2.54 7.76 3.38
CA ARG A 170 -3.93 7.40 3.73
C ARG A 170 -4.24 5.92 3.50
N SER A 171 -3.67 5.31 2.46
CA SER A 171 -3.87 3.88 2.18
C SER A 171 -3.18 2.99 3.21
N ILE A 172 -2.05 3.42 3.75
CA ILE A 172 -1.39 2.73 4.87
C ILE A 172 -2.26 2.81 6.14
N GLU A 173 -2.90 3.96 6.39
CA GLU A 173 -3.70 4.18 7.60
C GLU A 173 -5.02 3.40 7.59
N ASP A 174 -5.79 3.51 6.51
CA ASP A 174 -7.15 2.97 6.50
C ASP A 174 -7.46 2.14 5.24
N SER A 175 -6.52 1.98 4.30
CA SER A 175 -6.72 1.25 3.05
C SER A 175 -7.69 1.97 2.08
N TRP A 176 -7.55 3.30 1.89
CA TRP A 176 -8.50 4.10 1.08
C TRP A 176 -8.35 3.93 -0.43
N TYR A 177 -7.13 4.08 -0.95
CA TYR A 177 -6.85 4.06 -2.38
C TYR A 177 -6.20 2.75 -2.82
N PHE A 178 -5.25 2.25 -2.03
CA PHE A 178 -4.44 1.10 -2.41
C PHE A 178 -4.51 0.00 -1.34
N ALA A 179 -4.46 -1.26 -1.79
CA ALA A 179 -3.87 -2.31 -0.98
C ALA A 179 -2.35 -2.13 -1.05
N VAL A 180 -1.64 -2.27 0.07
CA VAL A 180 -0.21 -1.97 0.17
C VAL A 180 0.68 -3.22 0.31
N ASP A 181 0.05 -4.39 0.44
CA ASP A 181 0.72 -5.68 0.50
C ASP A 181 -0.12 -6.77 -0.19
N TYR A 182 0.48 -7.96 -0.36
CA TYR A 182 -0.16 -9.09 -1.02
C TYR A 182 -1.43 -9.57 -0.31
N GLU A 183 -1.43 -9.57 1.03
CA GLU A 183 -2.56 -10.08 1.81
C GLU A 183 -3.79 -9.19 1.64
N GLN A 184 -3.62 -7.86 1.77
CA GLN A 184 -4.67 -6.87 1.55
C GLN A 184 -5.18 -6.92 0.11
N PHE A 185 -4.29 -7.09 -0.85
CA PHE A 185 -4.65 -7.19 -2.26
C PHE A 185 -5.48 -8.45 -2.53
N HIS A 186 -5.04 -9.62 -2.05
CA HIS A 186 -5.79 -10.87 -2.16
C HIS A 186 -7.14 -10.82 -1.45
N ALA A 187 -7.19 -10.25 -0.24
CA ALA A 187 -8.44 -10.04 0.48
C ALA A 187 -9.42 -9.17 -0.33
N SER A 188 -8.91 -8.13 -0.99
CA SER A 188 -9.71 -7.27 -1.88
C SER A 188 -10.28 -8.05 -3.07
N MET A 189 -9.48 -8.95 -3.67
CA MET A 189 -9.95 -9.77 -4.81
C MET A 189 -11.00 -10.80 -4.39
N GLN A 190 -10.79 -11.49 -3.27
CA GLN A 190 -11.79 -12.40 -2.72
C GLN A 190 -13.09 -11.66 -2.37
N ALA A 191 -13.00 -10.44 -1.84
CA ALA A 191 -14.17 -9.62 -1.57
C ALA A 191 -14.96 -9.29 -2.84
N ILE A 192 -14.29 -9.06 -3.98
CA ILE A 192 -14.95 -8.79 -5.26
C ILE A 192 -15.63 -10.05 -5.81
N GLU A 193 -15.01 -11.21 -5.67
CA GLU A 193 -15.63 -12.51 -5.99
C GLU A 193 -16.90 -12.73 -5.16
N ASP A 194 -16.80 -12.61 -3.82
CA ASP A 194 -17.90 -12.81 -2.88
C ASP A 194 -19.03 -11.79 -3.13
N LEU A 195 -18.69 -10.54 -3.50
CA LEU A 195 -19.67 -9.52 -3.89
C LEU A 195 -20.39 -9.87 -5.20
N SER A 196 -19.66 -10.45 -6.16
CA SER A 196 -20.22 -10.83 -7.46
C SER A 196 -21.15 -12.03 -7.31
N GLU A 197 -20.78 -13.02 -6.49
CA GLU A 197 -21.64 -14.14 -6.11
C GLU A 197 -22.93 -13.62 -5.44
N GLY A 198 -22.80 -12.73 -4.45
CA GLY A 198 -23.95 -12.22 -3.70
C GLY A 198 -24.88 -11.29 -4.49
N LYS A 199 -24.35 -10.37 -5.31
CA LYS A 199 -25.15 -9.35 -6.02
C LYS A 199 -25.54 -9.74 -7.45
N LEU A 200 -24.77 -10.61 -8.11
CA LEU A 200 -24.89 -10.95 -9.53
C LEU A 200 -24.78 -12.47 -9.75
N HIS A 201 -25.45 -13.25 -8.88
CA HIS A 201 -25.33 -14.70 -8.79
C HIS A 201 -25.45 -15.46 -10.12
N SER A 202 -26.40 -15.08 -10.97
CA SER A 202 -26.60 -15.74 -12.27
C SER A 202 -25.41 -15.56 -13.20
N ILE A 203 -24.84 -14.35 -13.25
CA ILE A 203 -23.65 -14.03 -14.04
C ILE A 203 -22.44 -14.74 -13.46
N TRP A 204 -22.27 -14.73 -12.14
CA TRP A 204 -21.19 -15.44 -11.47
C TRP A 204 -21.23 -16.95 -11.75
N ARG A 205 -22.41 -17.57 -11.68
CA ARG A 205 -22.59 -18.99 -12.01
C ARG A 205 -22.26 -19.27 -13.47
N LYS A 206 -22.69 -18.39 -14.39
CA LYS A 206 -22.37 -18.49 -15.81
C LYS A 206 -20.87 -18.38 -16.06
N ALA A 207 -20.20 -17.40 -15.48
CA ALA A 207 -18.75 -17.23 -15.56
C ALA A 207 -18.03 -18.51 -15.09
N LYS A 208 -18.39 -19.05 -13.92
CA LYS A 208 -17.85 -20.32 -13.42
C LYS A 208 -18.09 -21.50 -14.36
N SER A 209 -19.29 -21.62 -14.95
CA SER A 209 -19.59 -22.69 -15.90
C SER A 209 -18.74 -22.63 -17.18
N LEU A 210 -18.28 -21.43 -17.54
CA LEU A 210 -17.38 -21.20 -18.68
C LEU A 210 -15.89 -21.25 -18.28
N GLY A 211 -15.57 -21.56 -17.02
CA GLY A 211 -14.20 -21.52 -16.49
C GLY A 211 -13.66 -20.11 -16.23
N VAL A 212 -14.48 -19.07 -16.35
CA VAL A 212 -14.08 -17.68 -16.12
C VAL A 212 -14.07 -17.37 -14.62
N ASN A 213 -12.92 -16.95 -14.10
CA ASN A 213 -12.78 -16.49 -12.72
C ASN A 213 -12.92 -14.96 -12.65
N ILE A 214 -13.94 -14.46 -11.93
CA ILE A 214 -14.26 -13.03 -11.87
C ILE A 214 -13.17 -12.26 -11.11
N ALA A 215 -12.67 -12.78 -9.98
CA ALA A 215 -11.52 -12.18 -9.29
C ALA A 215 -10.29 -12.06 -10.19
N HIS A 216 -10.01 -13.07 -11.01
CA HIS A 216 -8.86 -13.05 -11.93
C HIS A 216 -9.02 -12.03 -13.07
N MET A 217 -10.23 -11.92 -13.63
CA MET A 217 -10.54 -10.87 -14.59
C MET A 217 -10.42 -9.47 -13.95
N THR A 218 -10.84 -9.33 -12.70
CA THR A 218 -10.71 -8.11 -11.91
C THR A 218 -9.23 -7.73 -11.70
N LEU A 219 -8.37 -8.72 -11.39
CA LEU A 219 -6.91 -8.54 -11.29
C LEU A 219 -6.30 -7.93 -12.56
N ALA A 220 -6.81 -8.34 -13.72
CA ALA A 220 -6.30 -7.89 -15.00
C ALA A 220 -6.85 -6.54 -15.47
N MET A 221 -7.91 -6.02 -14.85
CA MET A 221 -8.58 -4.80 -15.32
C MET A 221 -8.46 -3.65 -14.33
N LEU A 222 -8.48 -3.89 -13.03
CA LEU A 222 -8.45 -2.82 -12.03
C LEU A 222 -7.14 -2.03 -11.95
N PRO A 223 -5.94 -2.66 -11.98
CA PRO A 223 -4.68 -1.98 -11.73
C PRO A 223 -4.32 -0.84 -12.70
N ALA A 224 -5.01 -0.71 -13.83
CA ALA A 224 -4.84 0.40 -14.77
C ALA A 224 -6.12 1.17 -15.07
N PHE A 225 -7.07 1.22 -14.12
CA PHE A 225 -8.36 1.89 -14.35
C PHE A 225 -9.07 1.36 -15.62
N PHE A 226 -9.01 0.04 -15.82
CA PHE A 226 -9.53 -0.68 -16.99
C PHE A 226 -8.88 -0.32 -18.32
N LEU A 227 -7.75 0.42 -18.33
CA LEU A 227 -6.91 0.53 -19.51
C LEU A 227 -6.23 -0.83 -19.79
N PRO A 228 -6.08 -1.22 -21.06
CA PRO A 228 -6.35 -0.43 -22.27
C PRO A 228 -7.80 -0.48 -22.76
N PHE A 229 -8.69 -1.21 -22.07
CA PHE A 229 -10.05 -1.44 -22.56
C PHE A 229 -10.97 -0.22 -22.52
N LEU A 230 -10.69 0.77 -21.67
CA LEU A 230 -11.46 2.02 -21.63
C LEU A 230 -10.82 3.15 -22.43
N PRO A 231 -11.60 3.95 -23.18
CA PRO A 231 -11.12 5.21 -23.72
C PRO A 231 -10.57 6.13 -22.62
N LEU A 232 -9.48 6.83 -22.90
CA LEU A 232 -8.79 7.68 -21.91
C LEU A 232 -9.70 8.71 -21.22
N PRO A 233 -10.62 9.43 -21.91
CA PRO A 233 -11.60 10.32 -21.25
C PRO A 233 -12.49 9.64 -20.21
N VAL A 234 -12.82 8.36 -20.43
CA VAL A 234 -13.63 7.57 -19.51
C VAL A 234 -12.82 7.18 -18.28
N ALA A 235 -11.57 6.72 -18.47
CA ALA A 235 -10.65 6.43 -17.37
C ALA A 235 -10.43 7.67 -16.48
N MET A 236 -10.21 8.84 -17.07
CA MET A 236 -10.11 10.12 -16.34
C MET A 236 -11.40 10.45 -15.56
N THR A 237 -12.57 10.17 -16.14
CA THR A 237 -13.88 10.37 -15.48
C THR A 237 -14.06 9.43 -14.27
N ILE A 238 -13.58 8.19 -14.37
CA ILE A 238 -13.57 7.24 -13.23
C ILE A 238 -12.60 7.74 -12.16
N PHE A 239 -11.43 8.24 -12.57
CA PHE A 239 -10.42 8.76 -11.67
C PHE A 239 -10.93 9.96 -10.85
N ASP A 240 -11.68 10.86 -11.46
CA ASP A 240 -12.34 11.99 -10.79
C ASP A 240 -13.15 11.52 -9.56
N SER A 241 -13.86 10.40 -9.69
CA SER A 241 -14.61 9.80 -8.58
C SER A 241 -13.70 9.05 -7.59
N PHE A 242 -12.71 8.32 -8.11
CA PHE A 242 -11.77 7.54 -7.31
C PHE A 242 -11.00 8.42 -6.32
N ILE A 243 -10.52 9.59 -6.74
CA ILE A 243 -9.72 10.46 -5.86
C ILE A 243 -10.52 10.97 -4.64
N VAL A 244 -11.84 11.10 -4.76
CA VAL A 244 -12.72 11.51 -3.65
C VAL A 244 -13.25 10.32 -2.84
N GLU A 245 -13.58 9.22 -3.50
CA GLU A 245 -14.35 8.12 -2.91
C GLU A 245 -13.55 6.83 -2.67
N GLY A 246 -12.31 6.75 -3.15
CA GLY A 246 -11.38 5.64 -2.97
C GLY A 246 -11.64 4.45 -3.89
N ARG A 247 -10.92 3.35 -3.62
CA ARG A 247 -10.88 2.15 -4.48
C ARG A 247 -12.23 1.46 -4.72
N LYS A 248 -13.22 1.70 -3.85
CA LYS A 248 -14.58 1.16 -4.03
C LYS A 248 -15.23 1.61 -5.35
N ILE A 249 -14.79 2.72 -5.94
CA ILE A 249 -15.31 3.20 -7.22
C ILE A 249 -15.01 2.21 -8.33
N LEU A 250 -13.83 1.59 -8.32
CA LEU A 250 -13.44 0.59 -9.32
C LEU A 250 -14.33 -0.66 -9.20
N VAL A 251 -14.58 -1.13 -7.99
CA VAL A 251 -15.50 -2.26 -7.73
C VAL A 251 -16.93 -1.92 -8.17
N ARG A 252 -17.40 -0.70 -7.89
CA ARG A 252 -18.73 -0.24 -8.30
C ARG A 252 -18.86 -0.19 -9.83
N PHE A 253 -17.83 0.32 -10.51
CA PHE A 253 -17.78 0.35 -11.97
C PHE A 253 -17.86 -1.07 -12.54
N PHE A 254 -17.03 -1.98 -12.04
CA PHE A 254 -16.99 -3.37 -12.50
C PHE A 254 -18.33 -4.11 -12.31
N LEU A 255 -18.96 -3.98 -11.14
CA LEU A 255 -20.30 -4.56 -10.90
C LEU A 255 -21.35 -3.96 -11.84
N THR A 256 -21.21 -2.69 -12.21
CA THR A 256 -22.13 -2.04 -13.16
C THR A 256 -21.93 -2.56 -14.57
N LEU A 257 -20.68 -2.78 -14.98
CA LEU A 257 -20.33 -3.38 -16.26
C LEU A 257 -21.01 -4.74 -16.41
N LEU A 258 -20.80 -5.65 -15.45
CA LEU A 258 -21.45 -6.96 -15.42
C LEU A 258 -22.98 -6.85 -15.44
N LYS A 259 -23.55 -5.96 -14.64
CA LYS A 259 -25.00 -5.78 -14.57
C LYS A 259 -25.60 -5.28 -15.90
N LYS A 260 -24.94 -4.33 -16.56
CA LYS A 260 -25.42 -3.74 -17.82
C LYS A 260 -25.35 -4.70 -19.00
N THR A 261 -24.39 -5.63 -18.99
CA THR A 261 -24.22 -6.65 -20.02
C THR A 261 -24.86 -7.98 -19.65
N SER A 262 -25.63 -8.06 -18.55
CA SER A 262 -26.13 -9.32 -17.99
C SER A 262 -26.85 -10.22 -19.00
N SER A 263 -27.70 -9.69 -19.88
CA SER A 263 -28.42 -10.51 -20.87
C SER A 263 -27.45 -11.20 -21.83
N GLN A 264 -26.52 -10.43 -22.40
CA GLN A 264 -25.50 -10.92 -23.33
C GLN A 264 -24.55 -11.92 -22.65
N LEU A 265 -24.13 -11.65 -21.41
CA LEU A 265 -23.22 -12.52 -20.66
C LEU A 265 -23.85 -13.89 -20.36
N LEU A 266 -25.14 -13.93 -20.05
CA LEU A 266 -25.85 -15.19 -19.76
C LEU A 266 -25.97 -16.09 -21.00
N GLU A 267 -26.08 -15.47 -22.17
CA GLU A 267 -26.17 -16.15 -23.47
C GLU A 267 -24.80 -16.50 -24.07
N ALA A 268 -23.69 -15.98 -23.50
CA ALA A 268 -22.34 -16.22 -24.01
C ALA A 268 -22.04 -17.73 -24.12
N PRO A 269 -21.66 -18.26 -25.31
CA PRO A 269 -21.41 -19.68 -25.50
C PRO A 269 -20.04 -20.12 -24.98
N THR A 270 -19.10 -19.19 -24.86
CA THR A 270 -17.68 -19.46 -24.50
C THR A 270 -17.15 -18.39 -23.55
N SER A 271 -16.10 -18.72 -22.79
CA SER A 271 -15.33 -17.75 -21.99
C SER A 271 -14.85 -16.57 -22.84
N GLN A 272 -14.48 -16.87 -24.08
CA GLN A 272 -14.03 -15.94 -25.09
C GLN A 272 -15.11 -14.89 -25.44
N SER A 273 -16.31 -15.34 -25.81
CA SER A 273 -17.43 -14.44 -26.10
C SER A 273 -17.82 -13.61 -24.86
N PHE A 274 -17.77 -14.21 -23.66
CA PHE A 274 -18.06 -13.53 -22.40
C PHE A 274 -17.13 -12.33 -22.17
N LEU A 275 -15.82 -12.50 -22.38
CA LEU A 275 -14.84 -11.42 -22.27
C LEU A 275 -15.02 -10.37 -23.38
N SER A 276 -15.31 -10.78 -24.62
CA SER A 276 -15.51 -9.86 -25.76
C SER A 276 -16.64 -8.88 -25.47
N ILE A 277 -17.73 -9.37 -24.88
CA ILE A 277 -18.89 -8.54 -24.48
C ILE A 277 -18.48 -7.44 -23.50
N LEU A 278 -17.63 -7.76 -22.52
CA LEU A 278 -17.17 -6.80 -21.52
C LEU A 278 -16.25 -5.74 -22.14
N VAL A 279 -15.31 -6.17 -22.98
CA VAL A 279 -14.39 -5.27 -23.70
C VAL A 279 -15.16 -4.32 -24.62
N GLN A 280 -16.06 -4.85 -25.45
CA GLN A 280 -16.90 -4.04 -26.34
C GLN A 280 -17.78 -3.06 -25.55
N SER A 281 -18.34 -3.50 -24.41
CA SER A 281 -19.16 -2.63 -23.57
C SER A 281 -18.36 -1.49 -22.95
N MET A 282 -17.06 -1.65 -22.71
CA MET A 282 -16.18 -0.59 -22.23
C MET A 282 -15.79 0.37 -23.35
N GLU A 283 -15.49 -0.14 -24.55
CA GLU A 283 -15.18 0.69 -25.72
C GLU A 283 -16.36 1.58 -26.11
N ASN A 284 -17.59 1.06 -26.02
CA ASN A 284 -18.82 1.80 -26.29
C ASN A 284 -19.03 3.02 -25.35
N LEU A 285 -18.30 3.09 -24.23
CA LEU A 285 -18.32 4.26 -23.34
C LEU A 285 -17.56 5.46 -23.91
N SER A 286 -16.91 5.31 -25.07
CA SER A 286 -16.40 6.44 -25.87
C SER A 286 -17.51 7.39 -26.27
N ASN A 287 -18.75 6.90 -26.43
CA ASN A 287 -19.92 7.75 -26.65
C ASN A 287 -20.40 8.38 -25.33
N VAL A 288 -20.59 9.71 -25.33
CA VAL A 288 -20.91 10.48 -24.11
C VAL A 288 -22.28 10.13 -23.55
N SER A 289 -23.28 9.88 -24.42
CA SER A 289 -24.63 9.49 -23.98
C SER A 289 -24.61 8.14 -23.26
N GLN A 290 -23.90 7.16 -23.83
CA GLN A 290 -23.72 5.85 -23.21
C GLN A 290 -22.96 5.96 -21.89
N LEU A 291 -21.89 6.75 -21.83
CA LEU A 291 -21.16 7.03 -20.59
C LEU A 291 -22.07 7.62 -19.51
N LYS A 292 -22.88 8.63 -19.82
CA LYS A 292 -23.80 9.26 -18.84
C LYS A 292 -24.82 8.25 -18.30
N SER A 293 -25.41 7.45 -19.17
CA SER A 293 -26.34 6.37 -18.78
C SER A 293 -25.65 5.31 -17.90
N PHE A 294 -24.41 4.97 -18.24
CA PHE A 294 -23.58 4.06 -17.46
C PHE A 294 -23.29 4.64 -16.07
N LEU A 295 -22.75 5.86 -15.97
CA LEU A 295 -22.44 6.52 -14.68
C LEU A 295 -23.67 6.65 -13.79
N LYS A 296 -24.83 7.02 -14.35
CA LYS A 296 -26.10 7.05 -13.60
C LYS A 296 -26.42 5.70 -12.97
N SER A 297 -26.17 4.61 -13.70
CA SER A 297 -26.37 3.24 -13.20
C SER A 297 -25.31 2.88 -12.17
N THR A 298 -24.06 3.28 -12.40
CA THR A 298 -22.92 3.05 -11.49
C THR A 298 -23.20 3.60 -10.12
N PHE A 299 -23.58 4.87 -10.01
CA PHE A 299 -23.84 5.51 -8.72
C PHE A 299 -25.19 5.15 -8.11
N GLY A 300 -26.03 4.39 -8.83
CA GLY A 300 -27.23 3.74 -8.28
C GLY A 300 -26.92 2.44 -7.54
N ILE A 301 -25.75 1.81 -7.74
CA ILE A 301 -25.38 0.60 -7.00
C ILE A 301 -24.99 0.95 -5.56
N SER A 302 -25.74 0.39 -4.60
CA SER A 302 -25.39 0.48 -3.18
C SER A 302 -24.11 -0.32 -2.89
N LEU A 303 -23.02 0.41 -2.70
CA LEU A 303 -21.71 -0.12 -2.31
C LEU A 303 -21.08 0.81 -1.25
N GLN A 304 -21.10 0.36 0.01
CA GLN A 304 -20.49 1.05 1.15
C GLN A 304 -19.19 0.34 1.53
N ARG A 305 -18.13 1.13 1.75
CA ARG A 305 -16.78 0.63 2.01
C ARG A 305 -16.73 -0.28 3.24
N GLU A 306 -17.22 0.21 4.38
CA GLU A 306 -17.20 -0.55 5.65
C GLU A 306 -18.05 -1.82 5.56
N ARG A 307 -19.32 -1.68 5.15
CA ARG A 307 -20.30 -2.76 5.22
C ARG A 307 -20.10 -3.85 4.19
N HIS A 308 -19.66 -3.50 2.98
CA HIS A 308 -19.62 -4.43 1.86
C HIS A 308 -18.20 -4.86 1.51
N MET A 309 -17.21 -3.96 1.55
CA MET A 309 -15.83 -4.33 1.18
C MET A 309 -15.01 -4.75 2.38
N MET A 310 -14.80 -3.85 3.34
CA MET A 310 -13.93 -4.13 4.50
C MET A 310 -14.44 -5.30 5.34
N LYS A 311 -15.76 -5.48 5.45
CA LYS A 311 -16.34 -6.67 6.09
C LYS A 311 -15.84 -7.97 5.45
N LEU A 312 -15.86 -8.06 4.12
CA LEU A 312 -15.43 -9.26 3.38
C LEU A 312 -13.90 -9.40 3.39
N GLU A 313 -13.17 -8.30 3.23
CA GLU A 313 -11.71 -8.27 3.31
C GLU A 313 -11.22 -8.76 4.68
N ARG A 314 -11.77 -8.22 5.79
CA ARG A 314 -11.42 -8.66 7.16
C ARG A 314 -11.79 -10.12 7.42
N ALA A 315 -12.94 -10.57 6.91
CA ALA A 315 -13.33 -11.97 7.01
C ALA A 315 -12.36 -12.89 6.23
N CYS A 316 -11.82 -12.43 5.10
CA CYS A 316 -10.80 -13.16 4.35
C CYS A 316 -9.47 -13.22 5.12
N LEU A 317 -9.00 -12.07 5.62
CA LEU A 317 -7.74 -11.97 6.38
C LEU A 317 -7.75 -12.78 7.69
N ALA A 318 -8.92 -12.91 8.33
CA ALA A 318 -9.07 -13.73 9.54
C ALA A 318 -8.99 -15.25 9.29
N HIS A 319 -9.02 -15.70 8.03
CA HIS A 319 -9.01 -17.11 7.66
C HIS A 319 -7.88 -17.40 6.66
N PRO A 320 -6.65 -17.69 7.14
CA PRO A 320 -5.47 -17.88 6.30
C PRO A 320 -5.63 -18.92 5.19
N ASP A 321 -6.47 -19.94 5.40
CA ASP A 321 -6.74 -20.97 4.39
C ASP A 321 -7.48 -20.43 3.15
N ARG A 322 -8.21 -19.30 3.27
CA ARG A 322 -8.84 -18.62 2.13
C ARG A 322 -7.83 -17.83 1.30
N LEU A 323 -6.71 -17.39 1.90
CA LEU A 323 -5.63 -16.68 1.20
C LEU A 323 -4.82 -17.63 0.30
N LYS A 324 -4.70 -18.92 0.67
CA LYS A 324 -3.95 -19.93 -0.08
C LYS A 324 -4.45 -20.17 -1.51
N LYS A 325 -5.73 -19.89 -1.81
CA LYS A 325 -6.32 -20.09 -3.15
C LYS A 325 -5.79 -19.13 -4.22
N PHE A 326 -5.23 -17.99 -3.82
CA PHE A 326 -4.73 -16.97 -4.75
C PHE A 326 -3.22 -16.74 -4.65
N ALA A 327 -2.56 -17.31 -3.63
CA ALA A 327 -1.11 -17.26 -3.49
C ALA A 327 -0.44 -17.87 -4.73
N GLY A 328 0.40 -17.09 -5.42
CA GLY A 328 1.13 -17.52 -6.62
C GLY A 328 0.43 -17.26 -7.96
N GLN A 329 -0.75 -16.63 -8.00
CA GLN A 329 -1.27 -16.11 -9.26
C GLN A 329 -0.49 -14.85 -9.63
N LYS A 330 0.27 -14.92 -10.74
CA LYS A 330 0.79 -13.71 -11.40
C LYS A 330 -0.38 -12.80 -11.77
N SER A 331 -0.12 -11.50 -11.86
CA SER A 331 -1.12 -10.63 -12.44
C SER A 331 -1.31 -11.08 -13.90
N ALA A 332 -2.50 -11.58 -14.23
CA ALA A 332 -2.86 -11.88 -15.62
C ALA A 332 -3.04 -10.61 -16.45
N PHE A 333 -2.68 -9.46 -15.87
CA PHE A 333 -2.68 -8.15 -16.48
C PHE A 333 -1.87 -8.15 -17.76
N ARG A 334 -0.69 -8.79 -17.77
CA ARG A 334 0.16 -8.90 -18.96
C ARG A 334 -0.51 -9.74 -20.05
N ASP A 335 -0.99 -10.92 -19.71
CA ASP A 335 -1.67 -11.82 -20.66
C ASP A 335 -2.92 -11.15 -21.27
N VAL A 336 -3.70 -10.48 -20.42
CA VAL A 336 -4.90 -9.74 -20.81
C VAL A 336 -4.57 -8.51 -21.65
N ILE A 337 -3.47 -7.81 -21.35
CA ILE A 337 -2.96 -6.73 -22.20
C ILE A 337 -2.46 -7.25 -23.54
N ASP A 338 -1.67 -8.32 -23.55
CA ASP A 338 -1.07 -8.83 -24.78
C ASP A 338 -2.18 -9.37 -25.70
N ALA A 339 -3.18 -10.07 -25.14
CA ALA A 339 -4.39 -10.40 -25.88
C ALA A 339 -5.19 -9.14 -26.29
N SER A 340 -5.18 -8.06 -25.51
CA SER A 340 -5.83 -6.79 -25.90
C SER A 340 -5.11 -6.05 -27.01
N LYS A 341 -3.79 -6.18 -27.13
CA LYS A 341 -3.00 -5.55 -28.20
C LYS A 341 -3.35 -6.16 -29.55
N ASP A 342 -3.54 -7.49 -29.57
CA ASP A 342 -4.03 -8.23 -30.74
C ASP A 342 -5.46 -7.82 -31.15
N ILE A 343 -6.22 -7.23 -30.23
CA ILE A 343 -7.61 -6.81 -30.41
C ILE A 343 -7.72 -5.36 -30.85
N ILE A 344 -6.98 -4.47 -30.18
CA ILE A 344 -7.19 -3.01 -30.23
C ILE A 344 -6.21 -2.36 -31.21
N GLY A 345 -4.98 -2.83 -31.38
CA GLY A 345 -4.04 -2.26 -32.37
C GLY A 345 -3.62 -0.80 -32.12
N PHE A 346 -3.94 -0.21 -30.96
CA PHE A 346 -3.63 1.20 -30.64
C PHE A 346 -2.88 1.35 -29.32
N ASN A 347 -2.19 2.48 -29.16
CA ASN A 347 -1.67 2.91 -27.86
C ASN A 347 -2.86 3.02 -26.87
N PRO A 348 -2.82 2.36 -25.69
CA PRO A 348 -3.87 2.38 -24.67
C PRO A 348 -4.37 3.78 -24.28
N MET A 349 -3.45 4.75 -24.35
CA MET A 349 -3.64 6.15 -23.96
C MET A 349 -4.07 7.04 -25.14
N SER A 350 -4.23 6.48 -26.34
CA SER A 350 -4.70 7.23 -27.51
C SER A 350 -6.20 7.53 -27.44
N PHE A 351 -6.56 8.74 -27.83
CA PHE A 351 -7.93 9.15 -28.02
C PHE A 351 -8.01 10.30 -29.05
N PRO A 352 -8.94 10.26 -30.03
CA PRO A 352 -9.85 9.15 -30.34
C PRO A 352 -9.08 7.90 -30.80
N ARG A 353 -9.66 6.73 -30.57
CA ARG A 353 -9.12 5.47 -31.08
C ARG A 353 -9.46 5.35 -32.56
N SER A 354 -8.52 4.87 -33.38
CA SER A 354 -8.83 4.57 -34.79
C SER A 354 -9.78 3.36 -34.85
N LEU A 355 -10.70 3.33 -35.81
CA LEU A 355 -11.79 2.33 -35.86
C LEU A 355 -11.39 1.01 -36.56
N ASP A 356 -10.16 0.89 -37.07
CA ASP A 356 -9.82 -0.13 -38.07
C ASP A 356 -9.44 -1.53 -37.53
N SER A 357 -9.46 -1.75 -36.22
CA SER A 357 -9.15 -3.08 -35.66
C SER A 357 -9.88 -3.33 -34.34
N CYS A 358 -11.00 -4.03 -34.40
CA CYS A 358 -11.50 -4.85 -33.31
C CYS A 358 -11.55 -6.29 -33.81
N ARG A 359 -10.54 -7.11 -33.45
CA ARG A 359 -10.55 -8.56 -33.70
C ARG A 359 -10.91 -9.34 -32.43
N VAL A 360 -11.44 -10.54 -32.61
CA VAL A 360 -11.99 -11.42 -31.55
C VAL A 360 -10.88 -11.84 -30.57
N LEU A 361 -11.12 -11.86 -29.24
CA LEU A 361 -10.08 -12.34 -28.31
C LEU A 361 -9.73 -13.83 -28.58
N THR A 362 -8.54 -14.24 -28.14
CA THR A 362 -8.09 -15.63 -28.21
C THR A 362 -8.24 -16.30 -26.84
N SER A 363 -8.64 -17.58 -26.87
CA SER A 363 -9.05 -18.39 -25.71
C SER A 363 -7.92 -18.82 -24.75
N GLU A 364 -6.73 -18.26 -24.87
CA GLU A 364 -5.56 -18.65 -24.04
C GLU A 364 -5.60 -18.00 -22.65
N LEU A 365 -6.35 -16.90 -22.51
CA LEU A 365 -6.43 -16.08 -21.30
C LEU A 365 -6.91 -16.79 -20.03
N ILE A 366 -7.48 -17.99 -20.13
CA ILE A 366 -8.02 -18.72 -18.98
C ILE A 366 -7.85 -20.23 -19.18
N LYS A 367 -6.60 -20.67 -19.36
CA LYS A 367 -6.23 -22.07 -19.13
C LYS A 367 -5.06 -22.11 -18.16
N SER A 368 -5.35 -21.96 -16.87
CA SER A 368 -4.46 -22.49 -15.84
C SER A 368 -5.12 -23.73 -15.27
N THR A 369 -4.48 -24.88 -15.50
CA THR A 369 -4.90 -26.12 -14.81
C THR A 369 -4.42 -26.07 -13.35
N PRO A 370 -5.15 -26.69 -12.40
CA PRO A 370 -4.79 -26.68 -10.98
C PRO A 370 -3.35 -27.16 -10.68
N GLU A 371 -2.78 -28.01 -11.53
CA GLU A 371 -1.44 -28.60 -11.37
C GLU A 371 -0.31 -27.66 -11.80
N GLU A 372 -0.54 -26.78 -12.78
CA GLU A 372 0.43 -25.75 -13.20
C GLU A 372 0.57 -24.65 -12.15
N LEU A 373 -0.53 -24.32 -11.46
CA LEU A 373 -0.57 -23.41 -10.31
C LEU A 373 0.32 -23.90 -9.15
N GLU A 374 0.34 -25.20 -8.85
CA GLU A 374 1.10 -25.75 -7.73
C GLU A 374 2.63 -25.75 -7.98
N LYS A 375 3.04 -25.85 -9.25
CA LYS A 375 4.45 -25.86 -9.67
C LYS A 375 5.05 -24.45 -9.71
N GLU A 376 4.29 -23.45 -10.18
CA GLU A 376 4.67 -22.02 -10.11
C GLU A 376 4.65 -21.50 -8.66
N GLN A 377 3.70 -21.95 -7.83
CA GLN A 377 3.63 -21.62 -6.39
C GLN A 377 4.92 -21.97 -5.63
N LYS A 378 5.53 -23.13 -5.91
CA LYS A 378 6.79 -23.58 -5.28
C LYS A 378 8.02 -22.80 -5.75
N LYS A 379 8.00 -22.27 -6.98
CA LYS A 379 9.08 -21.44 -7.54
C LYS A 379 9.03 -20.02 -6.98
N TYR A 380 7.84 -19.43 -6.91
CA TYR A 380 7.61 -18.07 -6.40
C TYR A 380 7.81 -17.97 -4.87
N HIS A 381 7.48 -19.02 -4.11
CA HIS A 381 7.79 -19.10 -2.69
C HIS A 381 9.30 -18.98 -2.40
N ARG A 382 10.19 -19.42 -3.31
CA ARG A 382 11.64 -19.28 -3.13
C ARG A 382 12.16 -17.88 -3.46
N GLU A 383 11.53 -17.18 -4.42
CA GLU A 383 11.95 -15.83 -4.82
C GLU A 383 11.47 -14.74 -3.85
N ILE A 384 10.22 -14.81 -3.35
CA ILE A 384 9.69 -13.88 -2.33
C ILE A 384 10.51 -13.96 -1.02
N MET A 385 10.86 -15.18 -0.59
CA MET A 385 11.65 -15.41 0.64
C MET A 385 13.03 -14.73 0.58
N SER A 386 13.53 -14.41 -0.62
CA SER A 386 14.86 -13.84 -0.82
C SER A 386 14.93 -12.30 -0.82
N LYS A 387 13.81 -11.58 -1.00
CA LYS A 387 13.83 -10.13 -1.32
C LYS A 387 13.11 -9.16 -0.35
N ALA A 388 12.35 -9.59 0.66
CA ALA A 388 11.58 -8.62 1.49
C ALA A 388 11.32 -8.99 2.96
N ILE A 389 12.19 -9.79 3.59
CA ILE A 389 12.01 -10.19 5.00
C ILE A 389 13.04 -9.48 5.89
N PRO A 390 12.62 -8.76 6.96
CA PRO A 390 13.54 -8.22 7.97
C PRO A 390 14.42 -9.35 8.52
N GLN A 391 15.73 -9.20 8.38
CA GLN A 391 16.68 -10.20 8.84
C GLN A 391 17.16 -9.89 10.25
N ILE A 392 17.59 -10.93 10.95
CA ILE A 392 18.32 -10.78 12.21
C ILE A 392 19.79 -11.00 11.89
N ILE A 393 20.61 -9.98 12.17
CA ILE A 393 22.03 -9.96 11.84
C ILE A 393 22.82 -10.11 13.15
N GLY A 394 23.32 -11.32 13.40
CA GLY A 394 24.06 -11.66 14.62
C GLY A 394 23.17 -11.80 15.86
N GLY A 395 23.79 -12.16 16.99
CA GLY A 395 23.11 -12.48 18.25
C GLY A 395 22.39 -13.83 18.21
N GLU A 396 21.99 -14.32 19.38
CA GLU A 396 21.39 -15.66 19.56
C GLU A 396 19.99 -15.63 20.19
N LEU A 397 19.63 -14.57 20.91
CA LEU A 397 18.41 -14.51 21.71
C LEU A 397 17.20 -14.06 20.90
N LEU A 398 17.36 -13.08 20.00
CA LEU A 398 16.29 -12.67 19.11
C LEU A 398 16.22 -13.64 17.92
N THR A 399 15.13 -14.38 17.83
CA THR A 399 14.85 -15.28 16.70
C THR A 399 13.82 -14.65 15.78
N SER A 400 13.79 -15.11 14.51
CA SER A 400 12.83 -14.62 13.53
C SER A 400 11.38 -14.83 14.01
N ASN A 401 11.12 -15.94 14.73
CA ASN A 401 9.82 -16.22 15.31
C ASN A 401 9.40 -15.15 16.34
N ILE A 402 10.32 -14.75 17.22
CA ILE A 402 10.08 -13.69 18.22
C ILE A 402 9.81 -12.36 17.51
N LEU A 403 10.69 -11.96 16.58
CA LEU A 403 10.57 -10.70 15.86
C LEU A 403 9.26 -10.59 15.06
N TYR A 404 8.84 -11.67 14.40
CA TYR A 404 7.59 -11.67 13.63
C TYR A 404 6.34 -11.70 14.51
N SER A 405 6.36 -12.45 15.63
CA SER A 405 5.23 -12.50 16.57
C SER A 405 4.89 -11.12 17.13
N PHE A 406 5.90 -10.26 17.33
CA PHE A 406 5.72 -8.93 17.91
C PHE A 406 5.65 -7.81 16.88
N ARG A 407 5.76 -8.13 15.58
CA ARG A 407 5.86 -7.16 14.49
C ARG A 407 4.68 -6.20 14.41
N GLN A 408 3.46 -6.67 14.71
CA GLN A 408 2.27 -5.83 14.75
C GLN A 408 2.34 -4.73 15.83
N TRP A 409 3.08 -4.96 16.91
CA TRP A 409 3.23 -4.04 18.04
C TRP A 409 4.36 -3.02 17.84
N ILE A 410 5.32 -3.33 16.96
CA ILE A 410 6.37 -2.42 16.52
C ILE A 410 5.73 -1.24 15.78
N PRO A 411 6.07 0.02 16.15
CA PRO A 411 5.63 1.21 15.43
C PRO A 411 5.96 1.10 13.95
N TYR A 412 5.04 1.57 13.10
CA TYR A 412 5.11 1.39 11.65
C TYR A 412 6.49 1.75 11.06
N LEU A 413 7.10 2.84 11.55
CA LEU A 413 8.41 3.33 11.14
C LEU A 413 9.53 2.27 11.22
N TYR A 414 9.44 1.31 12.14
CA TYR A 414 10.46 0.29 12.37
C TYR A 414 10.01 -1.13 12.00
N ARG A 415 8.77 -1.31 11.55
CA ARG A 415 8.14 -2.63 11.34
C ARG A 415 8.82 -3.47 10.25
N ASN A 416 9.53 -2.82 9.32
CA ASN A 416 10.23 -3.45 8.21
C ASN A 416 11.75 -3.34 8.34
N ASN A 417 12.25 -2.81 9.45
CA ASN A 417 13.69 -2.77 9.71
C ASN A 417 14.17 -4.15 10.13
N SER A 418 15.34 -4.53 9.61
CA SER A 418 16.11 -5.68 10.10
C SER A 418 16.64 -5.38 11.50
N ALA A 419 16.92 -6.41 12.30
CA ALA A 419 17.45 -6.28 13.65
C ALA A 419 18.91 -6.71 13.67
N GLN A 420 19.83 -5.76 13.87
CA GLN A 420 21.26 -6.06 13.96
C GLN A 420 21.70 -6.11 15.42
N CYS A 421 22.24 -7.24 15.86
CA CYS A 421 22.84 -7.35 17.19
C CYS A 421 24.06 -6.42 17.27
N ILE A 422 24.01 -5.43 18.15
CA ILE A 422 25.10 -4.48 18.37
C ILE A 422 25.84 -4.76 19.67
N TYR A 423 25.21 -5.39 20.64
CA TYR A 423 25.82 -5.75 21.93
C TYR A 423 25.35 -7.13 22.39
N SER A 424 26.27 -7.94 22.90
CA SER A 424 25.98 -9.23 23.53
C SER A 424 26.85 -9.39 24.78
N MET A 425 26.23 -9.62 25.94
CA MET A 425 26.91 -9.76 27.23
C MET A 425 28.01 -10.83 27.20
N LEU A 426 27.81 -11.91 26.44
CA LEU A 426 28.79 -12.99 26.30
C LEU A 426 30.04 -12.57 25.52
N ASN A 427 29.89 -11.67 24.55
CA ASN A 427 31.00 -11.24 23.69
C ASN A 427 31.65 -9.94 24.19
N ASP A 428 30.86 -9.06 24.81
CA ASP A 428 31.23 -7.68 25.11
C ASP A 428 31.44 -7.42 26.62
N GLY A 429 31.21 -8.43 27.46
CA GLY A 429 31.35 -8.34 28.90
C GLY A 429 30.11 -7.75 29.59
N THR A 430 30.18 -7.62 30.91
CA THR A 430 29.00 -7.31 31.76
C THR A 430 28.85 -5.84 32.16
N MET A 431 29.75 -4.97 31.71
CA MET A 431 29.70 -3.55 32.07
C MET A 431 28.62 -2.82 31.26
N ILE A 432 27.70 -2.13 31.95
CA ILE A 432 26.61 -1.39 31.29
C ILE A 432 27.13 -0.22 30.45
N SER A 433 28.27 0.36 30.83
CA SER A 433 28.95 1.41 30.05
C SER A 433 29.36 0.94 28.66
N THR A 434 29.82 -0.30 28.53
CA THR A 434 30.18 -0.89 27.24
C THR A 434 28.96 -1.00 26.33
N MET A 435 27.79 -1.32 26.89
CA MET A 435 26.53 -1.32 26.15
C MET A 435 26.17 0.09 25.66
N TRP A 436 26.38 1.12 26.49
CA TRP A 436 26.15 2.52 26.10
C TRP A 436 27.05 2.98 24.95
N ASP A 437 28.31 2.60 24.97
CA ASP A 437 29.29 2.97 23.93
C ASP A 437 28.93 2.36 22.57
N LYS A 438 28.31 1.18 22.57
CA LYS A 438 27.85 0.51 21.33
C LYS A 438 26.54 1.09 20.79
N ILE A 439 25.70 1.66 21.64
CA ILE A 439 24.46 2.34 21.23
C ILE A 439 24.80 3.74 20.70
N THR A 440 25.16 3.80 19.41
CA THR A 440 25.66 5.02 18.76
C THR A 440 24.59 5.77 17.96
N LYS A 441 23.52 5.10 17.51
CA LYS A 441 22.51 5.70 16.62
C LYS A 441 21.20 6.00 17.33
N ARG A 442 20.52 7.05 16.88
CA ARG A 442 19.16 7.41 17.34
C ARG A 442 18.08 6.64 16.58
N THR A 443 18.08 5.33 16.71
CA THR A 443 17.07 4.42 16.15
C THR A 443 16.33 3.67 17.25
N ALA A 444 15.32 2.87 16.88
CA ALA A 444 14.70 1.94 17.82
C ALA A 444 15.65 0.78 18.16
N HIS A 445 15.51 0.25 19.37
CA HIS A 445 16.32 -0.85 19.89
C HIS A 445 15.42 -1.91 20.52
N ILE A 446 15.82 -3.17 20.39
CA ILE A 446 15.26 -4.30 21.14
C ILE A 446 16.32 -4.74 22.13
N ILE A 447 15.96 -4.83 23.40
CA ILE A 447 16.79 -5.45 24.44
C ILE A 447 16.11 -6.75 24.82
N ILE A 448 16.85 -7.85 24.81
CA ILE A 448 16.34 -9.17 25.18
C ILE A 448 17.27 -9.82 26.21
N VAL A 449 16.67 -10.37 27.27
CA VAL A 449 17.35 -11.05 28.36
C VAL A 449 16.91 -12.49 28.42
N LYS A 450 17.88 -13.37 28.68
CA LYS A 450 17.66 -14.78 28.98
C LYS A 450 18.01 -15.06 30.44
N THR A 451 17.05 -15.57 31.18
CA THR A 451 17.26 -16.15 32.52
C THR A 451 17.26 -17.68 32.42
N LYS A 452 17.35 -18.39 33.56
CA LYS A 452 17.30 -19.86 33.57
C LYS A 452 16.01 -20.44 32.98
N ARG A 453 14.89 -19.71 33.03
CA ARG A 453 13.56 -20.24 32.71
C ARG A 453 12.78 -19.43 31.68
N LYS A 454 13.05 -18.12 31.55
CA LYS A 454 12.36 -17.26 30.59
C LYS A 454 13.31 -16.42 29.77
N CYS A 455 12.82 -16.02 28.60
CA CYS A 455 13.41 -15.03 27.73
C CYS A 455 12.39 -13.89 27.58
N PHE A 456 12.78 -12.66 27.88
CA PHE A 456 11.87 -11.50 27.85
C PHE A 456 12.66 -10.22 27.62
N GLY A 457 11.98 -9.11 27.32
CA GLY A 457 12.68 -7.91 26.90
C GLY A 457 11.79 -6.70 26.67
N VAL A 458 12.39 -5.68 26.06
CA VAL A 458 11.75 -4.41 25.78
C VAL A 458 12.09 -3.94 24.36
N PHE A 459 11.09 -3.37 23.70
CA PHE A 459 11.26 -2.56 22.49
C PHE A 459 11.21 -1.08 22.86
N LEU A 460 12.27 -0.34 22.54
CA LEU A 460 12.41 1.09 22.82
C LEU A 460 12.47 1.89 21.52
N THR A 461 11.62 2.91 21.39
CA THR A 461 11.60 3.79 20.20
C THR A 461 12.76 4.79 20.15
N ILE A 462 13.46 4.99 21.26
CA ILE A 462 14.55 5.95 21.44
C ILE A 462 15.72 5.17 22.07
N PRO A 463 16.99 5.48 21.73
CA PRO A 463 18.14 4.79 22.32
C PRO A 463 18.18 4.93 23.85
N PRO A 464 18.51 3.84 24.58
CA PRO A 464 18.65 3.87 26.04
C PRO A 464 20.03 4.40 26.50
N SER A 465 20.73 5.21 25.72
CA SER A 465 22.08 5.70 26.09
C SER A 465 22.03 7.04 26.82
N PRO A 466 22.60 7.17 28.04
CA PRO A 466 22.66 8.43 28.79
C PRO A 466 23.25 9.61 28.01
N VAL A 467 24.23 9.32 27.13
CA VAL A 467 24.90 10.33 26.28
C VAL A 467 23.98 10.86 25.19
N LEU A 468 23.12 9.99 24.64
CA LEU A 468 22.22 10.34 23.56
C LEU A 468 20.91 10.98 24.06
N THR A 469 20.55 10.75 25.31
CA THR A 469 19.30 11.22 25.95
C THR A 469 19.50 12.56 26.65
N LYS A 470 19.53 13.67 25.88
CA LYS A 470 19.71 15.06 26.38
C LYS A 470 18.51 15.64 27.17
N CYS A 471 17.67 14.84 27.82
CA CYS A 471 16.43 15.31 28.46
C CYS A 471 16.57 15.50 29.98
N ARG A 472 16.04 16.61 30.52
CA ARG A 472 15.95 16.91 31.97
C ARG A 472 14.85 16.13 32.71
N LYS A 473 14.24 15.13 32.09
CA LYS A 473 13.15 14.33 32.70
C LYS A 473 13.74 13.05 33.28
N GLU A 474 13.28 12.65 34.47
CA GLU A 474 13.67 11.38 35.11
C GLU A 474 13.29 10.17 34.25
N PHE A 475 12.13 10.22 33.59
CA PHE A 475 11.68 9.20 32.63
C PHE A 475 11.54 9.79 31.22
N ILE A 476 11.94 9.00 30.24
CA ILE A 476 11.96 9.28 28.80
C ILE A 476 11.31 8.13 28.03
N GLY A 477 11.07 8.34 26.73
CA GLY A 477 10.43 7.36 25.85
C GLY A 477 9.10 7.83 25.29
N THR A 478 8.42 6.93 24.57
CA THR A 478 7.13 7.18 23.92
C THR A 478 6.20 5.99 24.10
N SER A 479 4.90 6.20 23.88
CA SER A 479 3.87 5.16 23.84
C SER A 479 4.08 4.12 22.73
N GLY A 480 5.06 4.32 21.84
CA GLY A 480 5.48 3.30 20.87
C GLY A 480 6.28 2.15 21.48
N SER A 481 6.84 2.34 22.69
CA SER A 481 7.64 1.31 23.40
C SER A 481 6.73 0.27 24.06
N PHE A 482 7.24 -0.95 24.25
CA PHE A 482 6.51 -2.03 24.90
C PHE A 482 7.45 -3.07 25.50
N VAL A 483 6.96 -3.83 26.48
CA VAL A 483 7.66 -4.96 27.10
C VAL A 483 7.07 -6.26 26.56
N PHE A 484 7.86 -7.32 26.50
CA PHE A 484 7.40 -8.61 25.96
C PHE A 484 7.99 -9.80 26.72
N ASP A 485 7.23 -10.89 26.78
CA ASP A 485 7.70 -12.22 27.16
C ASP A 485 7.97 -13.00 25.86
N ALA A 486 9.24 -13.19 25.53
CA ALA A 486 9.66 -13.89 24.30
C ALA A 486 9.51 -15.41 24.41
N SER A 487 9.53 -15.97 25.62
CA SER A 487 9.25 -17.39 25.85
C SER A 487 7.76 -17.71 25.62
N ALA A 488 6.87 -16.83 26.04
CA ALA A 488 5.42 -16.99 25.87
C ALA A 488 4.87 -16.38 24.57
N LEU A 489 5.69 -15.59 23.86
CA LEU A 489 5.27 -14.79 22.71
C LEU A 489 4.12 -13.82 23.04
N ILE A 490 4.22 -13.13 24.18
CA ILE A 490 3.23 -12.14 24.65
C ILE A 490 3.85 -10.74 24.66
N VAL A 491 3.08 -9.74 24.22
CA VAL A 491 3.45 -8.31 24.30
C VAL A 491 2.55 -7.60 25.31
N TYR A 492 3.17 -6.80 26.18
CA TYR A 492 2.53 -5.94 27.15
C TYR A 492 2.66 -4.48 26.71
N LYS A 493 1.53 -3.89 26.32
CA LYS A 493 1.44 -2.50 25.86
C LYS A 493 0.06 -1.94 26.15
N LYS A 494 0.00 -0.81 26.85
CA LYS A 494 -1.23 -0.08 27.13
C LYS A 494 -1.35 1.17 26.26
N ASN A 495 -2.50 1.37 25.61
CA ASN A 495 -2.76 2.52 24.75
C ASN A 495 -4.18 3.09 24.97
N PRO A 496 -4.32 4.34 25.44
CA PRO A 496 -3.25 5.24 25.88
C PRO A 496 -2.57 4.73 27.18
N PRO A 497 -1.27 5.00 27.38
CA PRO A 497 -0.59 4.62 28.61
C PRO A 497 -1.09 5.47 29.80
N PRO A 498 -1.20 4.91 31.01
CA PRO A 498 -1.74 5.61 32.18
C PRO A 498 -0.79 6.69 32.73
N ASN A 499 0.51 6.59 32.41
CA ASN A 499 1.54 7.52 32.82
C ASN A 499 2.64 7.62 31.72
N ASN A 500 3.58 8.54 31.89
CA ASN A 500 4.68 8.78 30.94
C ASN A 500 6.03 8.17 31.39
N ARG A 501 6.02 7.13 32.24
CA ARG A 501 7.23 6.52 32.83
C ARG A 501 7.75 5.34 31.99
N PHE A 502 8.15 5.58 30.73
CA PHE A 502 8.52 4.47 29.83
C PHE A 502 9.89 3.85 30.11
N PHE A 503 10.94 4.66 30.27
CA PHE A 503 12.22 4.18 30.78
C PHE A 503 13.09 5.31 31.35
N SER A 504 14.06 4.96 32.18
CA SER A 504 15.07 5.84 32.76
C SER A 504 16.43 5.16 32.70
N VAL A 505 17.49 5.91 32.41
CA VAL A 505 18.86 5.37 32.30
C VAL A 505 19.83 6.29 33.02
N SER A 506 20.77 5.68 33.74
CA SER A 506 21.87 6.32 34.44
C SER A 506 23.19 5.66 34.06
N GLN A 507 24.29 6.07 34.68
CA GLN A 507 25.60 5.44 34.43
C GLN A 507 25.66 3.98 34.90
N THR A 508 24.86 3.60 35.90
CA THR A 508 24.94 2.29 36.58
C THR A 508 23.63 1.51 36.59
N MET A 509 22.55 2.07 36.04
CA MET A 509 21.21 1.46 36.14
C MET A 509 20.33 1.83 34.95
N MET A 510 19.47 0.89 34.55
CA MET A 510 18.42 1.08 33.55
C MET A 510 17.08 0.56 34.08
N ILE A 511 16.07 1.41 34.05
CA ILE A 511 14.72 1.14 34.54
C ILE A 511 13.74 1.25 33.37
N ILE A 512 12.89 0.25 33.18
CA ILE A 512 11.86 0.20 32.13
C ILE A 512 10.49 0.16 32.81
N GLY A 513 9.64 1.15 32.53
CA GLY A 513 8.29 1.24 33.08
C GLY A 513 8.23 1.84 34.49
N GLY A 514 7.04 2.30 34.90
CA GLY A 514 6.77 2.75 36.27
C GLY A 514 5.26 2.81 36.62
N PRO A 515 4.89 3.14 37.87
CA PRO A 515 5.75 3.51 39.00
C PRO A 515 6.67 2.39 39.46
N GLU A 516 6.21 1.14 39.48
CA GLU A 516 7.06 -0.03 39.67
C GLU A 516 7.64 -0.52 38.33
N PRO A 517 8.90 -0.98 38.29
CA PRO A 517 9.59 -1.27 37.04
C PRO A 517 9.15 -2.60 36.43
N ALA A 518 8.80 -2.56 35.14
CA ALA A 518 8.62 -3.78 34.36
C ALA A 518 9.94 -4.54 34.25
N LEU A 519 11.06 -3.83 34.06
CA LEU A 519 12.41 -4.40 34.04
C LEU A 519 13.38 -3.41 34.68
N CYS A 520 14.26 -3.90 35.54
CA CYS A 520 15.31 -3.11 36.13
C CYS A 520 16.65 -3.85 36.04
N PHE A 521 17.64 -3.19 35.46
CA PHE A 521 18.99 -3.68 35.23
C PHE A 521 19.98 -2.83 36.03
N GLU A 522 20.84 -3.50 36.77
CA GLU A 522 21.98 -2.90 37.44
C GLU A 522 23.26 -3.16 36.65
N ASP A 523 24.28 -2.33 36.88
CA ASP A 523 25.61 -2.54 36.33
C ASP A 523 26.16 -3.93 36.71
N GLY A 524 26.91 -4.54 35.80
CA GLY A 524 27.38 -5.91 35.94
C GLY A 524 26.39 -6.99 35.49
N PHE A 525 25.13 -6.63 35.16
CA PHE A 525 24.10 -7.54 34.64
C PHE A 525 23.99 -8.88 35.39
N HIS A 526 24.14 -8.86 36.72
CA HIS A 526 24.10 -10.09 37.52
C HIS A 526 22.67 -10.61 37.72
N ARG A 527 21.73 -9.69 37.97
CA ARG A 527 20.34 -9.97 38.27
C ARG A 527 19.43 -8.97 37.57
N ILE A 528 18.20 -9.40 37.30
CA ILE A 528 17.13 -8.55 36.78
C ILE A 528 15.97 -8.56 37.78
N MET A 529 15.45 -7.36 38.08
CA MET A 529 14.24 -7.19 38.89
C MET A 529 13.06 -6.84 37.98
N SER A 530 11.86 -7.31 38.33
CA SER A 530 10.63 -7.04 37.59
C SER A 530 9.44 -7.11 38.54
N ASP A 531 8.53 -6.14 38.43
CA ASP A 531 7.28 -6.08 39.17
C ASP A 531 6.11 -5.79 38.22
N TYR A 532 4.88 -5.76 38.74
CA TYR A 532 3.72 -5.30 38.02
C TYR A 532 3.88 -3.84 37.61
N CYS A 533 3.92 -3.60 36.30
CA CYS A 533 4.19 -2.28 35.75
C CYS A 533 2.93 -1.67 35.13
N GLU A 534 2.47 -0.58 35.73
CA GLU A 534 1.28 0.14 35.28
C GLU A 534 1.45 0.73 33.86
N THR A 535 2.64 1.22 33.51
CA THR A 535 2.91 1.84 32.19
C THR A 535 2.58 0.89 31.04
N PHE A 536 2.96 -0.39 31.17
CA PHE A 536 2.84 -1.40 30.12
C PHE A 536 1.71 -2.40 30.36
N ASP A 537 1.11 -2.41 31.56
CA ASP A 537 0.17 -3.44 32.02
C ASP A 537 0.83 -4.82 32.01
N SER A 538 2.11 -4.89 32.38
CA SER A 538 2.87 -6.13 32.41
C SER A 538 2.85 -6.74 33.81
N PRO A 539 2.67 -8.07 33.94
CA PRO A 539 2.95 -8.77 35.20
C PRO A 539 4.47 -8.77 35.47
N PRO A 540 4.90 -9.14 36.69
CA PRO A 540 6.29 -9.48 36.93
C PRO A 540 6.77 -10.57 35.96
N LEU A 541 7.93 -10.35 35.35
CA LEU A 541 8.51 -11.25 34.35
C LEU A 541 9.57 -12.19 34.92
N VAL A 542 10.00 -11.93 36.16
CA VAL A 542 10.92 -12.78 36.94
C VAL A 542 10.15 -13.76 37.81
N GLU A 543 10.80 -14.85 38.22
CA GLU A 543 10.21 -15.80 39.17
C GLU A 543 10.45 -15.37 40.63
N ASP A 544 11.68 -14.94 40.96
CA ASP A 544 12.00 -14.46 42.30
C ASP A 544 11.72 -12.96 42.43
N LEU A 545 10.54 -12.62 42.96
CA LEU A 545 10.10 -11.23 43.14
C LEU A 545 10.95 -10.45 44.18
N PHE A 546 11.66 -11.14 45.07
CA PHE A 546 12.43 -10.49 46.14
C PHE A 546 13.89 -10.30 45.76
N ALA A 547 14.52 -11.33 45.17
CA ALA A 547 15.93 -11.30 44.83
C ALA A 547 16.21 -11.15 43.33
N GLY A 548 15.18 -11.20 42.48
CA GLY A 548 15.31 -11.17 41.03
C GLY A 548 15.92 -12.44 40.44
N ASP A 549 15.83 -12.57 39.12
CA ASP A 549 16.40 -13.69 38.39
C ASP A 549 17.84 -13.40 37.94
N SER A 550 18.71 -14.41 37.96
CA SER A 550 20.06 -14.28 37.37
C SER A 550 19.99 -14.16 35.85
N ILE A 551 20.70 -13.18 35.30
CA ILE A 551 20.82 -12.99 33.84
C ILE A 551 21.89 -13.96 33.32
N LEU A 552 21.53 -14.79 32.35
CA LEU A 552 22.46 -15.72 31.69
C LEU A 552 23.06 -15.10 30.42
N ASN A 553 22.27 -14.31 29.71
CA ASN A 553 22.72 -13.52 28.56
C ASN A 553 21.79 -12.32 28.36
N LEU A 554 22.34 -11.23 27.83
CA LEU A 554 21.63 -10.02 27.44
C LEU A 554 22.15 -9.59 26.07
N GLU A 555 21.23 -9.30 25.16
CA GLU A 555 21.56 -8.82 23.82
C GLU A 555 20.76 -7.57 23.47
N VAL A 556 21.42 -6.65 22.76
CA VAL A 556 20.80 -5.43 22.24
C VAL A 556 20.87 -5.44 20.73
N TYR A 557 19.70 -5.29 20.12
CA TYR A 557 19.52 -5.23 18.69
C TYR A 557 19.11 -3.83 18.27
N GLN A 558 19.79 -3.31 17.27
CA GLN A 558 19.47 -2.06 16.62
C GLN A 558 18.56 -2.32 15.41
N MET A 559 17.45 -1.58 15.30
CA MET A 559 16.61 -1.63 14.11
C MET A 559 17.26 -0.85 12.96
N VAL A 560 17.66 -1.55 11.89
CA VAL A 560 18.35 -1.02 10.72
C VAL A 560 17.54 -1.23 9.44
N THR A 561 17.52 -0.22 8.57
CA THR A 561 16.92 -0.35 7.22
C THR A 561 17.98 -0.94 6.29
N MET A 562 17.65 -2.04 5.61
CA MET A 562 18.51 -2.68 4.61
C MET A 562 18.17 -2.24 3.18
#